data_AF-A0A554MIU9-F1
#
_entry.id   AF-A0A554MIU9-F1
#
_cell.length_a   1.000
_cell.length_b   1.000
_cell.length_c   1.000
_cell.angle_alpha   90.00
_cell.angle_beta   90.00
_cell.angle_gamma   90.00
#
_symmetry.space_group_name_H-M   'P 1'
#
loop_
_entity.id
_entity.type
_entity.pdbx_description
1 polymer ?
#
loop_
_entity_poly.entity_id
_entity_poly.type
_entity_poly.pdbx_seq_one_letter_code
_entity_poly.pdbx_strand_id
1 'polypeptide(L)'
;MNTFNTLVQGATSYLEEHKSCSKHHVEHTGSNCYLLDFYSTLGEIEKGKKLIAYLFTLVTDTKAGKVFYPGHMNPMNMSQNVIDTGACVDSISRFLRLHQSAFTNKEHEEYTAGLRDVVESYLVNAAAEKSITNQRLWGLTGLASYANYAGTHEYDDVVRASIEQAFADMTVDGFFLYMPHASEHGNFEGYEGITTFYQSRCIAFIRYSLDATGIDATPFEERLRQSERALLSMYLADGTKDLRMECKRWYWQSPYEVASAGFDAYALAHSKESVAGVALHNLLFQTRRHFFDGYLHSHIGAPVNFQCPIFWTAHLAWMLRINDINLKFYSASSLEDFSFRFEGTEVFTDTNSSHRVLVNARWQKRNFNEGIYDNGLEGSVQWSLRCPALPPAFLFSIRETVNHTWYALRGGYIREAVLRMWRFVRECIVMFLPRYSARYGKVSSFALKGDSLEVLVSSGTKYGTLLGKEERITINL
;
A
#
# COMPACT_ATOMS: atom_id res chain seq x y z
N MET A 1 12.91 -24.95 -2.64
CA MET A 1 12.57 -23.86 -1.70
C MET A 1 13.43 -22.65 -2.06
N ASN A 2 12.84 -21.47 -2.21
CA ASN A 2 13.61 -20.26 -2.52
C ASN A 2 14.38 -19.80 -1.27
N THR A 3 15.71 -19.71 -1.40
CA THR A 3 16.55 -19.08 -0.38
C THR A 3 16.40 -17.56 -0.44
N PHE A 4 16.80 -16.83 0.61
CA PHE A 4 16.82 -15.37 0.59
C PHE A 4 17.65 -14.84 -0.59
N ASN A 5 18.86 -15.38 -0.81
CA ASN A 5 19.71 -15.00 -1.93
C ASN A 5 19.06 -15.27 -3.29
N THR A 6 18.39 -16.41 -3.46
CA THR A 6 17.66 -16.73 -4.70
C THR A 6 16.52 -15.73 -4.95
N LEU A 7 15.83 -15.28 -3.90
CA LEU A 7 14.80 -14.25 -4.01
C LEU A 7 15.41 -12.90 -4.45
N VAL A 8 16.50 -12.47 -3.82
CA VAL A 8 17.17 -11.19 -4.16
C VAL A 8 17.69 -11.22 -5.60
N GLN A 9 18.36 -12.32 -5.99
CA GLN A 9 18.86 -12.49 -7.36
C GLN A 9 17.72 -12.55 -8.38
N GLY A 10 16.68 -13.34 -8.12
CA GLY A 10 15.52 -13.44 -9.00
C GLY A 10 14.82 -12.09 -9.20
N ALA A 11 14.60 -11.35 -8.11
CA ALA A 11 13.98 -10.03 -8.14
C ALA A 11 14.83 -9.04 -8.95
N THR A 12 16.15 -9.07 -8.76
CA THR A 12 17.11 -8.25 -9.50
C THR A 12 17.04 -8.55 -11.00
N SER A 13 17.18 -9.82 -11.40
CA SER A 13 17.12 -10.24 -12.80
C SER A 13 15.79 -9.88 -13.44
N TYR A 14 14.67 -10.11 -12.75
CA TYR A 14 13.35 -9.76 -13.26
C TYR A 14 13.22 -8.26 -13.54
N LEU A 15 13.62 -7.41 -12.61
CA LEU A 15 13.55 -5.95 -12.75
C LEU A 15 14.51 -5.42 -13.84
N GLU A 16 15.69 -6.02 -13.98
CA GLU A 16 16.65 -5.69 -15.05
C GLU A 16 16.11 -6.05 -16.45
N GLU A 17 15.46 -7.21 -16.59
CA GLU A 17 14.87 -7.68 -17.85
C GLU A 17 13.59 -6.92 -18.22
N HIS A 18 12.84 -6.44 -17.22
CA HIS A 18 11.51 -5.83 -17.39
C HIS A 18 11.50 -4.34 -17.02
N LYS A 19 12.56 -3.59 -17.35
CA LYS A 19 12.63 -2.14 -17.05
C LYS A 19 11.41 -1.38 -17.56
N SER A 20 10.98 -1.67 -18.78
CA SER A 20 9.73 -1.18 -19.36
C SER A 20 8.61 -2.18 -19.11
N CYS A 21 7.55 -1.73 -18.45
CA CYS A 21 6.41 -2.57 -18.16
C CYS A 21 5.64 -2.93 -19.44
N SER A 22 5.45 -4.21 -19.73
CA SER A 22 4.61 -4.66 -20.86
C SER A 22 3.13 -4.30 -20.70
N LYS A 23 2.65 -4.16 -19.46
CA LYS A 23 1.28 -3.77 -19.13
C LYS A 23 1.02 -2.29 -19.32
N HIS A 24 1.97 -1.47 -18.87
CA HIS A 24 1.82 -0.02 -18.84
C HIS A 24 2.63 0.69 -19.94
N HIS A 25 3.45 -0.01 -20.71
CA HIS A 25 4.29 0.55 -21.78
C HIS A 25 5.14 1.74 -21.33
N VAL A 26 5.65 1.67 -20.09
CA VAL A 26 6.43 2.74 -19.47
C VAL A 26 7.45 2.13 -18.52
N GLU A 27 8.59 2.79 -18.40
CA GLU A 27 9.54 2.52 -17.34
C GLU A 27 9.02 3.09 -16.02
N HIS A 28 8.83 2.22 -15.01
CA HIS A 28 8.41 2.67 -13.68
C HIS A 28 9.64 3.12 -12.89
N THR A 29 10.19 4.29 -13.22
CA THR A 29 11.42 4.82 -12.62
C THR A 29 11.41 4.78 -11.09
N GLY A 30 10.30 5.18 -10.45
CA GLY A 30 10.16 5.11 -8.99
C GLY A 30 10.21 3.71 -8.41
N SER A 31 9.88 2.68 -9.20
CA SER A 31 10.03 1.28 -8.81
C SER A 31 11.42 0.76 -9.15
N ASN A 32 11.92 1.02 -10.37
CA ASN A 32 13.20 0.51 -10.82
C ASN A 32 14.39 1.10 -10.06
N CYS A 33 14.28 2.31 -9.51
CA CYS A 33 15.35 2.88 -8.69
C CYS A 33 15.67 2.03 -7.44
N TYR A 34 14.72 1.25 -6.94
CA TYR A 34 14.93 0.33 -5.84
C TYR A 34 15.91 -0.81 -6.17
N LEU A 35 16.27 -1.03 -7.45
CA LEU A 35 17.40 -1.89 -7.83
C LEU A 35 18.70 -1.52 -7.09
N LEU A 36 18.85 -0.26 -6.65
CA LEU A 36 19.99 0.16 -5.82
C LEU A 36 20.06 -0.60 -4.49
N ASP A 37 18.95 -0.85 -3.80
CA ASP A 37 18.94 -1.66 -2.56
C ASP A 37 19.31 -3.14 -2.85
N PHE A 38 18.87 -3.68 -3.99
CA PHE A 38 19.25 -5.03 -4.42
C PHE A 38 20.73 -5.13 -4.79
N TYR A 39 21.25 -4.20 -5.57
CA TYR A 39 22.68 -4.14 -5.92
C TYR A 39 23.56 -3.96 -4.70
N SER A 40 23.14 -3.13 -3.73
CA SER A 40 23.81 -3.00 -2.44
C SER A 40 23.89 -4.35 -1.71
N THR A 41 22.78 -5.08 -1.66
CA THR A 41 22.70 -6.40 -1.01
C THR A 41 23.54 -7.46 -1.71
N LEU A 42 23.65 -7.40 -3.04
CA LEU A 42 24.43 -8.34 -3.85
C LEU A 42 25.91 -7.94 -4.01
N GLY A 43 26.32 -6.77 -3.54
CA GLY A 43 27.66 -6.22 -3.75
C GLY A 43 27.93 -5.76 -5.20
N GLU A 44 26.90 -5.51 -6.00
CA GLU A 44 26.99 -5.11 -7.41
C GLU A 44 27.17 -3.59 -7.58
N ILE A 45 28.21 -3.03 -6.95
CA ILE A 45 28.36 -1.57 -6.80
C ILE A 45 28.42 -0.84 -8.14
N GLU A 46 29.15 -1.39 -9.12
CA GLU A 46 29.28 -0.80 -10.46
C GLU A 46 27.96 -0.73 -11.23
N LYS A 47 27.05 -1.69 -11.02
CA LYS A 47 25.70 -1.60 -11.58
C LYS A 47 24.92 -0.46 -10.92
N GLY A 48 25.08 -0.29 -9.60
CA GLY A 48 24.52 0.84 -8.87
C GLY A 48 24.99 2.20 -9.40
N LYS A 49 26.30 2.38 -9.63
CA LYS A 49 26.86 3.61 -10.22
C LYS A 49 26.24 3.91 -11.59
N LYS A 50 26.13 2.91 -12.46
CA LYS A 50 25.52 3.04 -13.79
C LYS A 50 24.03 3.40 -13.70
N LEU A 51 23.30 2.80 -12.76
CA LEU A 51 21.89 3.10 -12.55
C LEU A 51 21.70 4.53 -12.03
N ILE A 52 22.51 5.00 -11.08
CA ILE A 52 22.46 6.40 -10.60
C ILE A 52 22.68 7.37 -11.77
N ALA A 53 23.73 7.15 -12.56
CA ALA A 53 24.00 7.99 -13.74
C ALA A 53 22.81 8.01 -14.72
N TYR A 54 22.21 6.85 -14.99
CA TYR A 54 21.00 6.76 -15.82
C TYR A 54 19.81 7.53 -15.23
N LEU A 55 19.51 7.35 -13.94
CA LEU A 55 18.39 8.03 -13.28
C LEU A 55 18.53 9.56 -13.39
N PHE A 56 19.74 10.11 -13.26
CA PHE A 56 19.95 11.55 -13.43
C PHE A 56 19.66 12.05 -14.86
N THR A 57 19.78 11.20 -15.89
CA THR A 57 19.35 11.57 -17.26
C THR A 57 17.84 11.70 -17.40
N LEU A 58 17.07 11.18 -16.43
CA LEU A 58 15.61 11.25 -16.39
C LEU A 58 15.09 12.45 -15.60
N VAL A 59 15.97 13.26 -15.01
CA VAL A 59 15.57 14.50 -14.34
C VAL A 59 15.07 15.50 -15.39
N THR A 60 13.89 16.06 -15.14
CA THR A 60 13.24 17.01 -16.05
C THR A 60 12.55 18.12 -15.27
N ASP A 61 12.37 19.27 -15.93
CA ASP A 61 11.74 20.45 -15.36
C ASP A 61 10.22 20.40 -15.54
N THR A 62 9.51 20.73 -14.46
CA THR A 62 8.05 20.93 -14.49
C THR A 62 7.70 22.27 -13.86
N LYS A 63 6.43 22.69 -13.99
CA LYS A 63 5.94 23.91 -13.31
C LYS A 63 6.11 23.86 -11.78
N ALA A 64 6.19 22.67 -11.20
CA ALA A 64 6.31 22.47 -9.77
C ALA A 64 7.77 22.32 -9.28
N GLY A 65 8.75 22.27 -10.18
CA GLY A 65 10.16 22.00 -9.87
C GLY A 65 10.74 20.85 -10.70
N LYS A 66 11.97 20.45 -10.36
CA LYS A 66 12.69 19.33 -10.99
C LYS A 66 12.19 18.00 -10.43
N VAL A 67 11.93 17.04 -11.31
CA VAL A 67 11.38 15.73 -10.96
C VAL A 67 12.03 14.64 -11.79
N PHE A 68 11.95 13.39 -11.33
CA PHE A 68 12.32 12.23 -12.16
C PHE A 68 11.16 11.81 -13.05
N TYR A 69 11.41 11.68 -14.36
CA TYR A 69 10.48 11.12 -15.35
C TYR A 69 10.30 9.60 -15.14
N PRO A 70 9.10 9.00 -15.40
CA PRO A 70 7.93 9.59 -16.05
C PRO A 70 7.01 10.42 -15.17
N GLY A 71 6.96 10.16 -13.86
CA GLY A 71 5.99 10.80 -12.97
C GLY A 71 4.58 10.83 -13.57
N HIS A 72 3.84 11.92 -13.36
CA HIS A 72 2.52 12.12 -13.99
C HIS A 72 2.59 12.58 -15.46
N MET A 73 3.79 12.84 -15.99
CA MET A 73 3.97 13.35 -17.35
C MET A 73 3.68 12.28 -18.41
N ASN A 74 3.75 11.00 -18.02
CA ASN A 74 3.27 9.90 -18.83
C ASN A 74 1.95 9.37 -18.25
N PRO A 75 0.82 9.46 -18.99
CA PRO A 75 -0.49 9.00 -18.50
C PRO A 75 -0.58 7.48 -18.32
N MET A 76 0.43 6.73 -18.77
CA MET A 76 0.55 5.31 -18.53
C MET A 76 1.35 4.97 -17.27
N ASN A 77 2.06 5.94 -16.70
CA ASN A 77 2.73 5.72 -15.43
C ASN A 77 1.73 5.73 -14.29
N MET A 78 1.81 4.71 -13.45
CA MET A 78 0.89 4.52 -12.32
C MET A 78 1.40 5.18 -11.03
N SER A 79 2.52 5.90 -11.13
CA SER A 79 3.13 6.74 -10.10
C SER A 79 2.94 8.23 -10.43
N GLN A 80 2.86 9.06 -9.39
CA GLN A 80 2.94 10.52 -9.55
C GLN A 80 4.39 11.00 -9.43
N ASN A 81 4.66 12.26 -9.82
CA ASN A 81 6.00 12.87 -9.72
C ASN A 81 6.63 12.68 -8.33
N VAL A 82 5.88 12.88 -7.25
CA VAL A 82 6.38 12.72 -5.88
C VAL A 82 6.75 11.30 -5.50
N ILE A 83 6.07 10.31 -6.09
CA ILE A 83 6.38 8.89 -5.86
C ILE A 83 7.70 8.55 -6.56
N ASP A 84 7.83 8.89 -7.84
CA ASP A 84 9.05 8.58 -8.60
C ASP A 84 10.25 9.37 -8.05
N THR A 85 10.06 10.66 -7.80
CA THR A 85 11.12 11.54 -7.29
C THR A 85 11.53 11.18 -5.88
N GLY A 86 10.56 10.93 -4.98
CA GLY A 86 10.85 10.52 -3.60
C GLY A 86 11.59 9.19 -3.55
N ALA A 87 11.16 8.19 -4.33
CA ALA A 87 11.86 6.89 -4.40
C ALA A 87 13.28 7.02 -4.96
N CYS A 88 13.47 7.80 -6.03
CA CYS A 88 14.78 7.98 -6.65
C CYS A 88 15.75 8.68 -5.69
N VAL A 89 15.34 9.80 -5.12
CA VAL A 89 16.18 10.54 -4.16
C VAL A 89 16.49 9.67 -2.94
N ASP A 90 15.50 8.93 -2.42
CA ASP A 90 15.71 7.99 -1.31
C ASP A 90 16.76 6.92 -1.65
N SER A 91 16.56 6.22 -2.76
CA SER A 91 17.40 5.09 -3.16
C SER A 91 18.82 5.54 -3.51
N ILE A 92 18.97 6.67 -4.23
CA ILE A 92 20.28 7.23 -4.59
C ILE A 92 21.03 7.70 -3.32
N SER A 93 20.39 8.50 -2.47
CA SER A 93 21.02 9.05 -1.25
C SER A 93 21.48 7.94 -0.32
N ARG A 94 20.64 6.91 -0.12
CA ARG A 94 20.97 5.74 0.69
C ARG A 94 22.13 4.94 0.08
N PHE A 95 22.13 4.72 -1.24
CA PHE A 95 23.21 3.98 -1.91
C PHE A 95 24.56 4.71 -1.79
N LEU A 96 24.58 6.03 -2.05
CA LEU A 96 25.77 6.86 -1.92
C LEU A 96 26.32 6.86 -0.49
N ARG A 97 25.43 6.92 0.52
CA ARG A 97 25.81 6.87 1.93
C ARG A 97 26.42 5.52 2.32
N LEU A 98 25.81 4.40 1.92
CA LEU A 98 26.27 3.07 2.28
C LEU A 98 27.60 2.70 1.61
N HIS A 99 27.87 3.25 0.42
CA HIS A 99 29.03 2.90 -0.40
C HIS A 99 29.97 4.08 -0.62
N GLN A 100 30.09 4.98 0.35
CA GLN A 100 30.87 6.22 0.24
C GLN A 100 32.30 5.98 -0.29
N SER A 101 32.96 4.91 0.14
CA SER A 101 34.32 4.58 -0.30
C SER A 101 34.43 4.15 -1.78
N ALA A 102 33.32 3.85 -2.46
CA ALA A 102 33.27 3.44 -3.87
C ALA A 102 33.11 4.62 -4.85
N PHE A 103 32.93 5.83 -4.32
CA PHE A 103 32.78 7.06 -5.11
C PHE A 103 33.93 8.02 -4.82
N THR A 104 34.34 8.74 -5.86
CA THR A 104 35.30 9.83 -5.74
C THR A 104 34.65 11.07 -5.14
N ASN A 105 35.45 11.98 -4.57
CA ASN A 105 34.94 13.26 -4.06
C ASN A 105 34.17 14.05 -5.13
N LYS A 106 34.66 14.01 -6.37
CA LYS A 106 34.00 14.67 -7.51
C LYS A 106 32.62 14.07 -7.80
N GLU A 107 32.50 12.74 -7.81
CA GLU A 107 31.20 12.08 -7.98
C GLU A 107 30.24 12.44 -6.83
N HIS A 108 30.74 12.50 -5.59
CA HIS A 108 29.95 12.93 -4.45
C HIS A 108 29.47 14.37 -4.59
N GLU A 109 30.33 15.31 -4.98
CA GLU A 109 29.97 16.71 -5.22
C GLU A 109 28.89 16.83 -6.31
N GLU A 110 29.09 16.16 -7.45
CA GLU A 110 28.16 16.18 -8.58
C GLU A 110 26.79 15.60 -8.21
N TYR A 111 26.76 14.43 -7.58
CA TYR A 111 25.49 13.80 -7.19
C TYR A 111 24.80 14.55 -6.05
N THR A 112 25.54 15.11 -5.10
CA THR A 112 24.96 15.93 -4.03
C THR A 112 24.31 17.18 -4.60
N ALA A 113 24.97 17.88 -5.54
CA ALA A 113 24.37 19.03 -6.21
C ALA A 113 23.12 18.65 -7.01
N GLY A 114 23.17 17.56 -7.79
CA GLY A 114 22.02 17.08 -8.55
C GLY A 114 20.83 16.67 -7.68
N LEU A 115 21.07 16.02 -6.54
CA LEU A 115 20.02 15.70 -5.57
C LEU A 115 19.44 16.96 -4.92
N ARG A 116 20.31 17.90 -4.52
CA ARG A 116 19.90 19.18 -3.90
C ARG A 116 18.92 19.92 -4.79
N ASP A 117 19.23 20.06 -6.08
CA ASP A 117 18.39 20.76 -7.04
C ASP A 117 16.96 20.17 -7.09
N VAL A 118 16.84 18.85 -7.06
CA VAL A 118 15.54 18.14 -7.05
C VAL A 118 14.84 18.31 -5.69
N VAL A 119 15.60 18.22 -4.60
CA VAL A 119 15.07 18.32 -3.24
C VAL A 119 14.49 19.70 -2.97
N GLU A 120 15.28 20.75 -3.21
CA GLU A 120 14.91 22.13 -2.91
C GLU A 120 13.82 22.65 -3.85
N SER A 121 13.87 22.28 -5.14
CA SER A 121 12.88 22.77 -6.10
C SER A 121 11.53 22.04 -6.02
N TYR A 122 11.49 20.80 -5.51
CA TYR A 122 10.28 19.97 -5.54
C TYR A 122 9.94 19.25 -4.24
N LEU A 123 10.86 18.44 -3.68
CA LEU A 123 10.53 17.53 -2.57
C LEU A 123 10.18 18.24 -1.27
N VAL A 124 10.82 19.37 -0.96
CA VAL A 124 10.48 20.17 0.24
C VAL A 124 8.99 20.53 0.24
N ASN A 125 8.50 21.13 -0.86
CA ASN A 125 7.10 21.50 -0.99
C ASN A 125 6.19 20.26 -1.08
N ALA A 126 6.61 19.21 -1.79
CA ALA A 126 5.81 18.00 -1.92
C ALA A 126 5.63 17.26 -0.58
N ALA A 127 6.66 17.24 0.28
CA ALA A 127 6.61 16.65 1.62
C ALA A 127 5.78 17.50 2.60
N ALA A 128 5.61 18.80 2.35
CA ALA A 128 4.79 19.70 3.16
C ALA A 128 3.31 19.70 2.72
N GLU A 129 3.04 19.84 1.42
CA GLU A 129 1.75 20.32 0.92
C GLU A 129 0.87 19.25 0.24
N LYS A 130 1.41 18.06 -0.08
CA LYS A 130 0.61 17.02 -0.75
C LYS A 130 -0.56 16.57 0.13
N SER A 131 -1.77 16.64 -0.42
CA SER A 131 -3.01 16.28 0.29
C SER A 131 -3.17 14.78 0.52
N ILE A 132 -2.65 13.94 -0.38
CA ILE A 132 -2.67 12.49 -0.21
C ILE A 132 -1.52 12.12 0.73
N THR A 133 -1.85 11.69 1.96
CA THR A 133 -0.88 11.35 3.02
C THR A 133 0.24 10.47 2.52
N ASN A 134 -0.09 9.37 1.82
CA ASN A 134 0.91 8.44 1.31
C ASN A 134 1.83 9.06 0.23
N GLN A 135 1.35 10.02 -0.57
CA GLN A 135 2.20 10.72 -1.54
C GLN A 135 3.15 11.69 -0.84
N ARG A 136 2.63 12.41 0.17
CA ARG A 136 3.41 13.30 1.01
C ARG A 136 4.54 12.56 1.71
N LEU A 137 4.22 11.43 2.35
CA LEU A 137 5.20 10.57 3.02
C LEU A 137 6.21 9.94 2.05
N TRP A 138 5.83 9.69 0.79
CA TRP A 138 6.77 9.21 -0.22
C TRP A 138 7.79 10.29 -0.60
N GLY A 139 7.37 11.56 -0.69
CA GLY A 139 8.30 12.68 -0.84
C GLY A 139 9.19 12.85 0.39
N LEU A 140 8.61 12.62 1.58
CA LEU A 140 9.31 12.71 2.86
C LEU A 140 10.46 11.70 2.99
N THR A 141 10.31 10.46 2.52
CA THR A 141 11.40 9.48 2.58
C THR A 141 12.61 9.93 1.75
N GLY A 142 12.37 10.48 0.55
CA GLY A 142 13.42 11.08 -0.27
C GLY A 142 14.10 12.26 0.43
N LEU A 143 13.31 13.18 0.98
CA LEU A 143 13.82 14.34 1.72
C LEU A 143 14.68 13.92 2.93
N ALA A 144 14.19 13.00 3.75
CA ALA A 144 14.88 12.51 4.94
C ALA A 144 16.17 11.74 4.60
N SER A 145 16.15 10.90 3.56
CA SER A 145 17.32 10.16 3.10
C SER A 145 18.41 11.09 2.55
N TYR A 146 18.01 12.13 1.79
CA TYR A 146 18.94 13.17 1.35
C TYR A 146 19.51 13.96 2.54
N ALA A 147 18.69 14.37 3.51
CA ALA A 147 19.13 15.10 4.70
C ALA A 147 20.24 14.33 5.45
N ASN A 148 20.04 13.02 5.63
CA ASN A 148 21.03 12.12 6.22
C ASN A 148 22.33 12.07 5.39
N TYR A 149 22.21 11.81 4.08
CA TYR A 149 23.37 11.71 3.19
C TYR A 149 24.17 13.03 3.13
N ALA A 150 23.47 14.17 3.08
CA ALA A 150 24.09 15.50 3.05
C ALA A 150 24.56 15.99 4.43
N GLY A 151 24.20 15.30 5.52
CA GLY A 151 24.53 15.69 6.89
C GLY A 151 23.92 17.03 7.31
N THR A 152 22.67 17.30 6.91
CA THR A 152 21.96 18.56 7.20
C THR A 152 20.69 18.34 8.03
N HIS A 153 20.35 19.33 8.86
CA HIS A 153 19.13 19.40 9.67
C HIS A 153 18.14 20.46 9.18
N GLU A 154 18.41 21.07 8.02
CA GLU A 154 17.59 22.16 7.46
C GLU A 154 16.12 21.76 7.23
N TYR A 155 15.86 20.46 7.05
CA TYR A 155 14.52 19.95 6.70
C TYR A 155 13.78 19.34 7.89
N ASP A 156 14.34 19.37 9.10
CA ASP A 156 13.77 18.70 10.28
C ASP A 156 12.34 19.20 10.59
N ASP A 157 12.09 20.50 10.43
CA ASP A 157 10.76 21.09 10.65
C ASP A 157 9.73 20.59 9.63
N VAL A 158 10.13 20.46 8.35
CA VAL A 158 9.28 19.89 7.30
C VAL A 158 8.98 18.42 7.60
N VAL A 159 9.99 17.69 8.07
CA VAL A 159 9.84 16.27 8.45
C VAL A 159 8.84 16.11 9.59
N ARG A 160 9.00 16.88 10.67
CA ARG A 160 8.06 16.87 11.82
C ARG A 160 6.65 17.25 11.40
N ALA A 161 6.50 18.34 10.66
CA ALA A 161 5.19 18.81 10.21
C ALA A 161 4.48 17.78 9.31
N SER A 162 5.22 17.12 8.40
CA SER A 162 4.68 16.09 7.52
C SER A 162 4.18 14.87 8.28
N ILE A 163 4.93 14.43 9.29
CA ILE A 163 4.58 13.31 10.18
C ILE A 163 3.39 13.67 11.07
N GLU A 164 3.38 14.86 11.66
CA GLU A 164 2.26 15.36 12.45
C GLU A 164 0.97 15.41 11.63
N GLN A 165 1.04 15.93 10.40
CA GLN A 165 -0.10 15.93 9.50
C GLN A 165 -0.52 14.51 9.11
N ALA A 166 0.42 13.57 8.92
CA ALA A 166 0.06 12.18 8.62
C ALA A 166 -0.72 11.53 9.76
N PHE A 167 -0.40 11.84 11.02
CA PHE A 167 -1.19 11.38 12.15
C PHE A 167 -2.52 12.14 12.31
N ALA A 168 -2.58 13.42 11.95
CA ALA A 168 -3.83 14.17 11.91
C ALA A 168 -4.81 13.61 10.85
N ASP A 169 -4.29 13.07 9.76
CA ASP A 169 -5.03 12.43 8.67
C ASP A 169 -5.56 11.01 9.03
N MET A 170 -5.15 10.46 10.17
CA MET A 170 -5.44 9.10 10.61
C MET A 170 -6.85 9.00 11.23
N THR A 171 -7.49 7.84 11.12
CA THR A 171 -8.73 7.59 11.86
C THR A 171 -8.48 7.46 13.36
N VAL A 172 -9.55 7.57 14.15
CA VAL A 172 -9.53 7.33 15.60
C VAL A 172 -9.04 5.93 15.99
N ASP A 173 -9.02 4.99 15.04
CA ASP A 173 -8.57 3.60 15.24
C ASP A 173 -7.12 3.37 14.79
N GLY A 174 -6.45 4.36 14.21
CA GLY A 174 -5.07 4.21 13.75
C GLY A 174 -4.90 3.92 12.25
N PHE A 175 -5.97 3.97 11.46
CA PHE A 175 -5.87 3.71 10.02
C PHE A 175 -5.51 4.97 9.25
N PHE A 176 -4.52 4.88 8.37
CA PHE A 176 -4.25 5.95 7.40
C PHE A 176 -5.27 5.88 6.27
N LEU A 177 -5.98 6.98 6.03
CA LEU A 177 -6.90 7.10 4.91
C LEU A 177 -6.13 7.25 3.60
N TYR A 178 -6.71 6.75 2.50
CA TYR A 178 -6.09 6.92 1.19
C TYR A 178 -6.00 8.39 0.79
N MET A 179 -7.14 9.08 0.83
CA MET A 179 -7.23 10.52 0.59
C MET A 179 -8.13 11.12 1.66
N PRO A 180 -7.57 11.61 2.76
CA PRO A 180 -8.32 12.42 3.72
C PRO A 180 -8.97 13.61 3.00
N HIS A 181 -10.16 14.02 3.45
CA HIS A 181 -10.87 15.19 2.90
C HIS A 181 -11.08 15.15 1.38
N ALA A 182 -11.35 13.96 0.81
CA ALA A 182 -11.53 13.77 -0.62
C ALA A 182 -12.58 14.72 -1.21
N SER A 183 -13.69 14.95 -0.50
CA SER A 183 -14.74 15.86 -0.97
C SER A 183 -14.27 17.31 -1.09
N GLU A 184 -13.45 17.77 -0.16
CA GLU A 184 -12.88 19.13 -0.15
C GLU A 184 -11.95 19.34 -1.35
N HIS A 185 -11.38 18.26 -1.87
CA HIS A 185 -10.53 18.25 -3.05
C HIS A 185 -11.27 17.90 -4.36
N GLY A 186 -12.62 17.92 -4.34
CA GLY A 186 -13.44 17.60 -5.53
C GLY A 186 -13.36 16.13 -5.95
N ASN A 187 -12.89 15.25 -5.07
CA ASN A 187 -12.83 13.81 -5.29
C ASN A 187 -14.04 13.11 -4.64
N PHE A 188 -14.29 11.87 -5.08
CA PHE A 188 -15.36 11.05 -4.54
C PHE A 188 -15.11 10.73 -3.04
N GLU A 189 -16.13 10.91 -2.20
CA GLU A 189 -16.05 10.67 -0.73
C GLU A 189 -15.49 9.28 -0.39
N GLY A 190 -15.73 8.27 -1.24
CA GLY A 190 -15.21 6.93 -0.99
C GLY A 190 -13.69 6.74 -1.19
N TYR A 191 -12.96 7.82 -1.49
CA TYR A 191 -11.51 7.85 -1.38
C TYR A 191 -11.01 8.09 0.06
N GLU A 192 -11.87 8.50 1.00
CA GLU A 192 -11.57 8.65 2.44
C GLU A 192 -11.63 7.32 3.22
N GLY A 193 -11.31 6.22 2.53
CA GLY A 193 -11.35 4.87 3.08
C GLY A 193 -9.98 4.33 3.48
N ILE A 194 -10.02 3.19 4.19
CA ILE A 194 -8.84 2.41 4.57
C ILE A 194 -8.28 1.69 3.34
N THR A 195 -6.97 1.68 3.16
CA THR A 195 -6.29 0.94 2.09
C THR A 195 -5.26 0.00 2.70
N THR A 196 -5.39 -1.31 2.47
CA THR A 196 -4.54 -2.31 3.15
C THR A 196 -3.10 -2.19 2.74
N PHE A 197 -2.86 -1.91 1.45
CA PHE A 197 -1.53 -1.72 0.88
C PHE A 197 -0.83 -0.44 1.40
N TYR A 198 -1.57 0.51 1.96
CA TYR A 198 -1.05 1.84 2.32
C TYR A 198 -0.72 1.93 3.80
N GLN A 199 -1.41 1.14 4.64
CA GLN A 199 -1.23 1.17 6.09
C GLN A 199 0.23 0.96 6.49
N SER A 200 0.85 -0.16 6.10
CA SER A 200 2.24 -0.46 6.45
C SER A 200 3.24 0.50 5.82
N ARG A 201 2.94 1.01 4.62
CA ARG A 201 3.82 1.96 3.94
C ARG A 201 3.89 3.29 4.66
N CYS A 202 2.78 3.84 5.14
CA CYS A 202 2.80 5.05 5.95
C CYS A 202 3.62 4.85 7.23
N ILE A 203 3.44 3.72 7.92
CA ILE A 203 4.20 3.36 9.13
C ILE A 203 5.70 3.26 8.82
N ALA A 204 6.05 2.51 7.77
CA ALA A 204 7.42 2.32 7.33
C ALA A 204 8.10 3.64 6.99
N PHE A 205 7.40 4.53 6.26
CA PHE A 205 7.94 5.82 5.85
C PHE A 205 8.16 6.75 7.03
N ILE A 206 7.21 6.82 7.98
CA ILE A 206 7.37 7.64 9.19
C ILE A 206 8.55 7.14 10.02
N ARG A 207 8.62 5.84 10.31
CA ARG A 207 9.73 5.26 11.09
C ARG A 207 11.08 5.46 10.39
N TYR A 208 11.14 5.21 9.09
CA TYR A 208 12.35 5.41 8.30
C TYR A 208 12.80 6.87 8.28
N SER A 209 11.89 7.82 8.10
CA SER A 209 12.24 9.25 8.07
C SER A 209 12.72 9.76 9.42
N LEU A 210 12.13 9.30 10.53
CA LEU A 210 12.61 9.61 11.89
C LEU A 210 14.02 9.07 12.11
N ASP A 211 14.27 7.80 11.77
CA ASP A 211 15.59 7.17 11.88
C ASP A 211 16.64 7.87 11.00
N ALA A 212 16.31 8.13 9.73
CA ALA A 212 17.22 8.77 8.79
C ALA A 212 17.64 10.17 9.23
N THR A 213 16.74 10.95 9.85
CA THR A 213 17.03 12.33 10.30
C THR A 213 17.55 12.40 11.74
N GLY A 214 17.51 11.30 12.49
CA GLY A 214 17.84 11.29 13.92
C GLY A 214 16.84 12.04 14.80
N ILE A 215 15.64 12.32 14.27
CA ILE A 215 14.57 12.98 15.03
C ILE A 215 14.04 12.01 16.08
N ASP A 216 13.95 12.48 17.34
CA ASP A 216 13.37 11.70 18.44
C ASP A 216 11.95 11.23 18.11
N ALA A 217 11.78 9.90 18.08
CA ALA A 217 10.52 9.24 17.79
C ALA A 217 9.55 9.24 18.98
N THR A 218 10.03 9.49 20.20
CA THR A 218 9.25 9.39 21.45
C THR A 218 7.90 10.12 21.40
N PRO A 219 7.78 11.35 20.85
CA PRO A 219 6.49 12.05 20.74
C PRO A 219 5.47 11.40 19.78
N PHE A 220 5.91 10.47 18.95
CA PHE A 220 5.11 9.79 17.94
C PHE A 220 4.79 8.34 18.29
N GLU A 221 5.49 7.76 19.28
CA GLU A 221 5.45 6.31 19.55
C GLU A 221 4.05 5.78 19.87
N GLU A 222 3.22 6.52 20.61
CA GLU A 222 1.85 6.06 20.91
C GLU A 222 0.97 6.02 19.65
N ARG A 223 1.11 7.00 18.76
CA ARG A 223 0.37 7.06 17.49
C ARG A 223 0.88 6.00 16.51
N LEU A 224 2.19 5.76 16.49
CA LEU A 224 2.79 4.65 15.75
C LEU A 224 2.25 3.30 16.25
N ARG A 225 2.26 3.07 17.56
CA ARG A 225 1.72 1.86 18.18
C ARG A 225 0.26 1.64 17.81
N GLN A 226 -0.57 2.69 17.85
CA GLN A 226 -1.96 2.63 17.42
C GLN A 226 -2.08 2.20 15.94
N SER A 227 -1.28 2.80 15.05
CA SER A 227 -1.27 2.46 13.63
C SER A 227 -0.73 1.05 13.33
N GLU A 228 0.20 0.55 14.15
CA GLU A 228 0.72 -0.81 14.06
C GLU A 228 -0.31 -1.85 14.49
N ARG A 229 -1.07 -1.57 15.55
CA ARG A 229 -2.23 -2.39 15.93
C ARG A 229 -3.28 -2.43 14.82
N ALA A 230 -3.53 -1.29 14.17
CA ALA A 230 -4.39 -1.22 13.00
C ALA A 230 -3.83 -2.00 11.78
N LEU A 231 -2.49 -2.05 11.61
CA LEU A 231 -1.86 -2.92 10.61
C LEU A 231 -2.09 -4.40 10.93
N LEU A 232 -1.87 -4.80 12.19
CA LEU A 232 -2.04 -6.19 12.65
C LEU A 232 -3.48 -6.70 12.47
N SER A 233 -4.49 -5.84 12.63
CA SER A 233 -5.89 -6.21 12.39
C SER A 233 -6.19 -6.58 10.94
N MET A 234 -5.36 -6.14 9.98
CA MET A 234 -5.52 -6.46 8.57
C MET A 234 -5.08 -7.88 8.23
N TYR A 235 -4.25 -8.51 9.06
CA TYR A 235 -3.70 -9.83 8.78
C TYR A 235 -4.71 -10.96 9.02
N LEU A 236 -4.68 -11.94 8.12
CA LEU A 236 -5.21 -13.27 8.33
C LEU A 236 -4.19 -14.11 9.12
N ALA A 237 -4.65 -15.21 9.71
CA ALA A 237 -3.78 -16.15 10.42
C ALA A 237 -2.63 -16.70 9.55
N ASP A 238 -2.84 -16.78 8.25
CA ASP A 238 -1.83 -17.26 7.30
C ASP A 238 -0.77 -16.21 6.91
N GLY A 239 -0.84 -14.97 7.43
CA GLY A 239 0.12 -13.91 7.12
C GLY A 239 -0.18 -13.11 5.84
N THR A 240 -1.32 -13.34 5.19
CA THR A 240 -1.79 -12.46 4.10
C THR A 240 -2.67 -11.32 4.65
N LYS A 241 -2.80 -10.21 3.92
CA LYS A 241 -3.71 -9.12 4.34
C LYS A 241 -5.07 -9.23 3.68
N ASP A 242 -6.11 -9.11 4.49
CA ASP A 242 -7.50 -9.22 4.10
C ASP A 242 -7.96 -7.96 3.34
N LEU A 243 -8.14 -8.10 2.03
CA LEU A 243 -8.56 -6.97 1.22
C LEU A 243 -9.99 -6.50 1.56
N ARG A 244 -10.80 -7.17 2.38
CA ARG A 244 -12.10 -6.62 2.83
C ARG A 244 -11.94 -5.27 3.55
N MET A 245 -10.74 -4.94 4.00
CA MET A 245 -10.40 -3.63 4.56
C MET A 245 -9.96 -2.58 3.51
N GLU A 246 -9.83 -2.94 2.23
CA GLU A 246 -9.38 -2.07 1.13
C GLU A 246 -10.50 -1.18 0.54
N CYS A 247 -10.23 0.10 0.32
CA CYS A 247 -11.16 1.07 -0.29
C CYS A 247 -10.92 1.25 -1.79
N LYS A 248 -9.71 0.96 -2.29
CA LYS A 248 -9.34 0.95 -3.70
C LYS A 248 -9.57 -0.42 -4.34
N ARG A 249 -10.75 -1.02 -4.19
CA ARG A 249 -11.03 -2.35 -4.77
C ARG A 249 -10.99 -2.40 -6.30
N TRP A 250 -11.19 -1.28 -6.98
CA TRP A 250 -10.90 -1.16 -8.42
C TRP A 250 -9.43 -1.47 -8.78
N TYR A 251 -8.52 -1.30 -7.82
CA TYR A 251 -7.10 -1.58 -7.91
C TYR A 251 -6.77 -3.06 -7.61
N TRP A 252 -7.58 -3.71 -6.78
CA TRP A 252 -7.37 -5.06 -6.24
C TRP A 252 -8.59 -5.96 -6.41
N GLN A 253 -8.50 -6.96 -7.27
CA GLN A 253 -9.59 -7.91 -7.55
C GLN A 253 -9.41 -9.28 -6.88
N SER A 254 -8.51 -9.36 -5.91
CA SER A 254 -8.17 -10.56 -5.14
C SER A 254 -8.83 -10.53 -3.76
N PRO A 255 -8.98 -11.68 -3.06
CA PRO A 255 -9.51 -11.70 -1.71
C PRO A 255 -8.50 -11.21 -0.65
N TYR A 256 -7.21 -11.36 -0.94
CA TYR A 256 -6.10 -10.94 -0.08
C TYR A 256 -4.97 -10.34 -0.92
N GLU A 257 -3.99 -9.72 -0.27
CA GLU A 257 -2.77 -9.25 -0.93
C GLU A 257 -1.50 -9.52 -0.11
N VAL A 258 -0.38 -9.71 -0.84
CA VAL A 258 1.00 -9.72 -0.32
C VAL A 258 1.88 -8.72 -1.09
N ALA A 259 1.27 -7.83 -1.85
CA ALA A 259 1.96 -6.90 -2.75
C ALA A 259 2.79 -5.86 -1.98
N SER A 260 2.37 -5.49 -0.78
CA SER A 260 3.10 -4.58 0.10
C SER A 260 4.11 -5.27 1.00
N ALA A 261 4.42 -6.57 0.78
CA ALA A 261 5.23 -7.37 1.70
C ALA A 261 6.55 -6.71 2.12
N GLY A 262 7.21 -5.95 1.24
CA GLY A 262 8.41 -5.19 1.60
C GLY A 262 8.18 -4.10 2.65
N PHE A 263 7.13 -3.30 2.50
CA PHE A 263 6.74 -2.28 3.48
C PHE A 263 6.20 -2.90 4.77
N ASP A 264 5.40 -3.95 4.62
CA ASP A 264 4.85 -4.72 5.75
C ASP A 264 5.98 -5.29 6.61
N ALA A 265 6.99 -5.92 5.98
CA ALA A 265 8.13 -6.47 6.68
C ALA A 265 8.87 -5.39 7.46
N TYR A 266 9.09 -4.21 6.85
CA TYR A 266 9.78 -3.11 7.52
C TYR A 266 8.97 -2.58 8.71
N ALA A 267 7.67 -2.33 8.52
CA ALA A 267 6.79 -1.85 9.59
C ALA A 267 6.71 -2.84 10.77
N LEU A 268 6.50 -4.14 10.49
CA LEU A 268 6.39 -5.17 11.52
C LEU A 268 7.71 -5.43 12.24
N ALA A 269 8.84 -5.36 11.55
CA ALA A 269 10.16 -5.54 12.16
C ALA A 269 10.54 -4.43 13.15
N HIS A 270 9.93 -3.24 13.02
CA HIS A 270 10.13 -2.11 13.92
C HIS A 270 8.96 -1.90 14.90
N SER A 271 7.94 -2.75 14.85
CA SER A 271 6.81 -2.65 15.77
C SER A 271 7.18 -3.16 17.15
N LYS A 272 6.60 -2.51 18.17
CA LYS A 272 6.74 -2.92 19.57
C LYS A 272 5.61 -3.83 20.04
N GLU A 273 4.61 -4.11 19.19
CA GLU A 273 3.52 -5.02 19.52
C GLU A 273 4.04 -6.47 19.55
N SER A 274 3.71 -7.20 20.61
CA SER A 274 4.25 -8.54 20.87
C SER A 274 3.96 -9.56 19.77
N VAL A 275 2.79 -9.46 19.13
CA VAL A 275 2.37 -10.33 18.03
C VAL A 275 2.98 -9.97 16.67
N ALA A 276 3.67 -8.83 16.56
CA ALA A 276 4.23 -8.37 15.28
C ALA A 276 5.33 -9.32 14.75
N GLY A 277 6.08 -9.96 15.65
CA GLY A 277 7.07 -10.97 15.28
C GLY A 277 6.46 -12.16 14.55
N VAL A 278 5.31 -12.65 15.04
CA VAL A 278 4.57 -13.77 14.42
C VAL A 278 3.96 -13.34 13.09
N ALA A 279 3.37 -12.15 13.03
CA ALA A 279 2.84 -11.59 11.78
C ALA A 279 3.96 -11.44 10.72
N LEU A 280 5.14 -10.95 11.12
CA LEU A 280 6.31 -10.85 10.25
C LEU A 280 6.75 -12.23 9.76
N HIS A 281 6.85 -13.22 10.64
CA HIS A 281 7.22 -14.59 10.26
C HIS A 281 6.26 -15.16 9.21
N ASN A 282 4.95 -15.08 9.45
CA ASN A 282 3.94 -15.57 8.51
C ASN A 282 3.95 -14.78 7.19
N LEU A 283 4.16 -13.47 7.24
CA LEU A 283 4.34 -12.65 6.04
C LEU A 283 5.56 -13.09 5.21
N LEU A 284 6.70 -13.37 5.83
CA LEU A 284 7.91 -13.82 5.13
C LEU A 284 7.69 -15.23 4.52
N PHE A 285 6.96 -16.10 5.22
CA PHE A 285 6.50 -17.38 4.67
C PHE A 285 5.64 -17.16 3.42
N GLN A 286 4.66 -16.24 3.49
CA GLN A 286 3.81 -15.92 2.33
C GLN A 286 4.58 -15.25 1.21
N THR A 287 5.56 -14.40 1.52
CA THR A 287 6.44 -13.76 0.53
C THR A 287 7.19 -14.84 -0.25
N ARG A 288 7.76 -15.85 0.43
CA ARG A 288 8.38 -16.99 -0.25
C ARG A 288 7.39 -17.76 -1.12
N ARG A 289 6.20 -18.04 -0.61
CA ARG A 289 5.16 -18.80 -1.32
C ARG A 289 4.69 -18.08 -2.59
N HIS A 290 4.65 -16.76 -2.55
CA HIS A 290 4.18 -15.92 -3.65
C HIS A 290 5.30 -15.42 -4.56
N PHE A 291 6.56 -15.74 -4.25
CA PHE A 291 7.69 -15.44 -5.10
C PHE A 291 7.99 -16.65 -5.99
N PHE A 292 7.60 -16.59 -7.25
CA PHE A 292 7.88 -17.60 -8.26
C PHE A 292 8.04 -16.92 -9.62
N ASP A 293 8.60 -17.64 -10.60
CA ASP A 293 8.94 -17.10 -11.93
C ASP A 293 9.84 -15.85 -11.90
N GLY A 294 10.62 -15.68 -10.82
CA GLY A 294 11.56 -14.58 -10.63
C GLY A 294 10.96 -13.29 -10.04
N TYR A 295 9.66 -13.25 -9.75
CA TYR A 295 9.02 -12.04 -9.24
C TYR A 295 7.98 -12.32 -8.14
N LEU A 296 7.60 -11.27 -7.41
CA LEU A 296 6.56 -11.37 -6.40
C LEU A 296 5.18 -11.30 -7.07
N HIS A 297 4.32 -12.27 -6.80
CA HIS A 297 2.91 -12.21 -7.14
C HIS A 297 2.10 -11.62 -6.00
N SER A 298 1.20 -10.66 -6.28
CA SER A 298 0.35 -10.06 -5.24
C SER A 298 -0.63 -11.02 -4.56
N HIS A 299 -0.95 -12.14 -5.21
CA HIS A 299 -1.82 -13.22 -4.72
C HIS A 299 -1.65 -14.46 -5.62
N ILE A 300 -2.13 -15.62 -5.16
CA ILE A 300 -2.21 -16.84 -5.97
C ILE A 300 -3.53 -16.84 -6.74
N GLY A 301 -3.45 -17.00 -8.06
CA GLY A 301 -4.62 -17.01 -8.94
C GLY A 301 -4.41 -16.17 -10.20
N ALA A 302 -5.51 -15.83 -10.87
CA ALA A 302 -5.46 -15.02 -12.09
C ALA A 302 -5.01 -13.58 -11.76
N PRO A 303 -4.01 -13.01 -12.47
CA PRO A 303 -3.47 -11.68 -12.16
C PRO A 303 -4.40 -10.57 -12.64
N VAL A 304 -5.47 -10.29 -11.90
CA VAL A 304 -6.47 -9.27 -12.29
C VAL A 304 -6.29 -7.93 -11.54
N ASN A 305 -5.12 -7.72 -10.94
CA ASN A 305 -4.80 -6.50 -10.21
C ASN A 305 -4.24 -5.42 -11.14
N PHE A 306 -4.45 -4.16 -10.76
CA PHE A 306 -4.01 -3.02 -11.58
C PHE A 306 -2.50 -2.86 -11.60
N GLN A 307 -1.84 -2.95 -10.43
CA GLN A 307 -0.37 -2.94 -10.38
C GLN A 307 0.23 -4.09 -11.17
N CYS A 308 1.36 -3.81 -11.80
CA CYS A 308 2.17 -4.84 -12.46
C CYS A 308 3.20 -5.43 -11.47
N PRO A 309 3.79 -6.59 -11.79
CA PRO A 309 4.73 -7.25 -10.88
C PRO A 309 6.04 -6.48 -10.64
N ILE A 310 6.38 -5.50 -11.50
CA ILE A 310 7.52 -4.59 -11.27
C ILE A 310 7.34 -3.85 -9.95
N PHE A 311 6.15 -3.30 -9.66
CA PHE A 311 5.89 -2.61 -8.38
C PHE A 311 6.08 -3.55 -7.20
N TRP A 312 5.41 -4.71 -7.22
CA TRP A 312 5.43 -5.66 -6.11
C TRP A 312 6.85 -6.14 -5.80
N THR A 313 7.61 -6.46 -6.85
CA THR A 313 8.98 -6.97 -6.74
C THR A 313 9.94 -5.87 -6.31
N ALA A 314 9.84 -4.67 -6.87
CA ALA A 314 10.66 -3.53 -6.47
C ALA A 314 10.48 -3.17 -5.00
N HIS A 315 9.25 -3.22 -4.48
CA HIS A 315 8.99 -2.89 -3.07
C HIS A 315 9.65 -3.85 -2.09
N LEU A 316 10.05 -5.06 -2.50
CA LEU A 316 10.85 -5.96 -1.66
C LEU A 316 12.19 -5.33 -1.23
N ALA A 317 12.66 -4.28 -1.91
CA ALA A 317 13.79 -3.47 -1.44
C ALA A 317 13.64 -2.97 0.01
N TRP A 318 12.41 -2.64 0.44
CA TRP A 318 12.17 -2.20 1.82
C TRP A 318 12.43 -3.30 2.85
N MET A 319 12.20 -4.55 2.49
CA MET A 319 12.57 -5.70 3.33
C MET A 319 14.09 -5.79 3.49
N LEU A 320 14.89 -5.43 2.48
CA LEU A 320 16.36 -5.44 2.53
C LEU A 320 16.95 -4.39 3.49
N ARG A 321 16.12 -3.47 3.98
CA ARG A 321 16.53 -2.42 4.93
C ARG A 321 16.45 -2.87 6.39
N ILE A 322 15.94 -4.08 6.64
CA ILE A 322 15.76 -4.64 7.98
C ILE A 322 17.04 -5.39 8.39
N ASN A 323 17.50 -5.14 9.60
CA ASN A 323 18.63 -5.88 10.17
C ASN A 323 18.30 -7.38 10.31
N ASP A 324 19.26 -8.24 9.99
CA ASP A 324 19.15 -9.71 10.09
C ASP A 324 17.99 -10.31 9.29
N ILE A 325 17.53 -9.63 8.23
CA ILE A 325 16.38 -10.09 7.45
C ILE A 325 16.59 -11.44 6.78
N ASN A 326 17.83 -11.77 6.41
CA ASN A 326 18.18 -13.09 5.89
C ASN A 326 17.86 -14.18 6.92
N LEU A 327 18.25 -14.01 8.19
CA LEU A 327 17.98 -14.95 9.27
C LEU A 327 16.48 -15.10 9.52
N LYS A 328 15.74 -13.98 9.59
CA LYS A 328 14.28 -13.97 9.75
C LYS A 328 13.57 -14.65 8.57
N PHE A 329 14.06 -14.44 7.35
CA PHE A 329 13.51 -15.10 6.17
C PHE A 329 13.75 -16.61 6.23
N TYR A 330 14.96 -17.05 6.59
CA TYR A 330 15.26 -18.48 6.71
C TYR A 330 14.45 -19.19 7.80
N SER A 331 14.18 -18.53 8.93
CA SER A 331 13.36 -19.13 10.01
C SER A 331 11.89 -19.30 9.61
N ALA A 332 11.37 -18.48 8.71
CA ALA A 332 9.99 -18.50 8.22
C ALA A 332 9.67 -19.69 7.30
N SER A 333 9.96 -20.93 7.71
CA SER A 333 9.79 -22.16 6.92
C SER A 333 8.38 -22.78 6.99
N SER A 334 7.61 -22.43 8.02
CA SER A 334 6.21 -22.81 8.23
C SER A 334 5.44 -21.63 8.82
N LEU A 335 4.10 -21.69 8.79
CA LEU A 335 3.26 -20.76 9.53
C LEU A 335 3.42 -20.98 11.03
N GLU A 336 3.35 -19.90 11.78
CA GLU A 336 3.19 -19.85 13.23
C GLU A 336 1.75 -19.47 13.58
N ASP A 337 1.30 -19.84 14.78
CA ASP A 337 -0.05 -19.52 15.25
C ASP A 337 -0.19 -18.03 15.53
N PHE A 338 -0.75 -17.30 14.55
CA PHE A 338 -1.10 -15.91 14.70
C PHE A 338 -2.50 -15.77 15.26
N SER A 339 -2.62 -15.07 16.39
CA SER A 339 -3.90 -14.58 16.90
C SER A 339 -3.81 -13.13 17.31
N PHE A 340 -4.81 -12.34 16.89
CA PHE A 340 -4.89 -10.94 17.22
C PHE A 340 -6.34 -10.47 17.25
N ARG A 341 -6.71 -9.84 18.37
CA ARG A 341 -7.98 -9.14 18.54
C ARG A 341 -7.75 -7.65 18.53
N PHE A 342 -8.53 -6.94 17.72
CA PHE A 342 -8.53 -5.51 17.59
C PHE A 342 -9.93 -4.97 17.88
N GLU A 343 -10.01 -4.09 18.87
CA GLU A 343 -11.24 -3.47 19.36
C GLU A 343 -11.16 -1.97 19.11
N GLY A 344 -11.49 -1.54 17.89
CA GLY A 344 -11.60 -0.14 17.52
C GLY A 344 -13.03 0.40 17.67
N THR A 345 -13.20 1.67 17.36
CA THR A 345 -14.49 2.38 17.28
C THR A 345 -15.21 2.08 15.97
N GLU A 346 -14.46 1.99 14.87
CA GLU A 346 -14.97 1.82 13.52
C GLU A 346 -14.67 0.41 12.97
N VAL A 347 -13.64 -0.25 13.49
CA VAL A 347 -13.23 -1.60 13.08
C VAL A 347 -13.10 -2.53 14.28
N PHE A 348 -13.67 -3.72 14.16
CA PHE A 348 -13.38 -4.85 15.05
C PHE A 348 -12.82 -6.00 14.23
N THR A 349 -11.79 -6.66 14.75
CA THR A 349 -11.33 -7.95 14.22
C THR A 349 -11.00 -8.90 15.33
N ASP A 350 -11.34 -10.17 15.14
CA ASP A 350 -10.81 -11.27 15.94
C ASP A 350 -10.28 -12.35 15.00
N THR A 351 -8.97 -12.59 15.03
CA THR A 351 -8.31 -13.53 14.12
C THR A 351 -7.53 -14.55 14.93
N ASN A 352 -7.68 -15.81 14.54
CA ASN A 352 -6.84 -16.94 14.96
C ASN A 352 -6.80 -17.99 13.85
N SER A 353 -6.12 -19.12 14.08
CA SER A 353 -5.98 -20.20 13.10
C SER A 353 -7.30 -20.87 12.69
N SER A 354 -8.36 -20.76 13.51
CA SER A 354 -9.65 -21.41 13.26
C SER A 354 -10.69 -20.49 12.61
N HIS A 355 -10.61 -19.18 12.84
CA HIS A 355 -11.61 -18.24 12.35
C HIS A 355 -11.09 -16.80 12.15
N ARG A 356 -11.88 -16.01 11.43
CA ARG A 356 -11.74 -14.55 11.38
C ARG A 356 -13.11 -13.88 11.44
N VAL A 357 -13.31 -13.10 12.50
CA VAL A 357 -14.39 -12.11 12.61
C VAL A 357 -13.84 -10.77 12.16
N LEU A 358 -14.56 -10.09 11.27
CA LEU A 358 -14.28 -8.73 10.82
C LEU A 358 -15.59 -7.96 10.87
N VAL A 359 -15.58 -6.78 11.50
CA VAL A 359 -16.63 -5.77 11.40
C VAL A 359 -15.98 -4.47 11.01
N ASN A 360 -16.46 -3.85 9.92
CA ASN A 360 -15.88 -2.62 9.40
C ASN A 360 -17.00 -1.61 9.11
N ALA A 361 -17.17 -0.61 9.98
CA ALA A 361 -18.23 0.39 9.85
C ALA A 361 -18.01 1.35 8.67
N ARG A 362 -16.78 1.48 8.15
CA ARG A 362 -16.46 2.38 7.02
C ARG A 362 -16.65 1.75 5.64
N TRP A 363 -17.08 0.50 5.53
CA TRP A 363 -17.10 -0.22 4.25
C TRP A 363 -18.04 0.40 3.19
N GLN A 364 -19.13 1.08 3.60
CA GLN A 364 -20.12 1.65 2.68
C GLN A 364 -19.65 2.89 1.94
N LYS A 365 -18.57 3.54 2.40
CA LYS A 365 -17.96 4.67 1.72
C LYS A 365 -16.90 4.20 0.73
N ARG A 366 -17.12 3.17 -0.08
CA ARG A 366 -16.08 2.60 -0.98
C ARG A 366 -16.58 2.51 -2.42
N ASN A 367 -15.66 2.53 -3.38
CA ASN A 367 -15.97 2.41 -4.81
C ASN A 367 -16.51 1.01 -5.16
N PHE A 368 -17.48 0.90 -6.08
CA PHE A 368 -18.35 -0.26 -6.37
C PHE A 368 -17.81 -1.32 -7.37
N ASN A 369 -16.53 -1.32 -7.74
CA ASN A 369 -16.01 -2.31 -8.69
C ASN A 369 -15.79 -3.70 -8.05
N GLU A 370 -16.59 -4.70 -8.44
CA GLU A 370 -16.36 -6.17 -8.30
C GLU A 370 -15.90 -6.76 -6.94
N GLY A 371 -16.71 -7.70 -6.41
CA GLY A 371 -16.25 -8.78 -5.52
C GLY A 371 -15.98 -8.45 -4.04
N ILE A 372 -16.81 -9.03 -3.14
CA ILE A 372 -16.65 -9.05 -1.67
C ILE A 372 -16.73 -7.66 -1.00
N TYR A 373 -17.78 -6.91 -1.32
CA TYR A 373 -18.22 -5.82 -0.46
C TYR A 373 -18.90 -6.45 0.73
N ASP A 374 -18.20 -6.69 1.81
CA ASP A 374 -18.91 -6.96 3.04
C ASP A 374 -18.26 -6.34 4.24
N ASN A 375 -19.10 -6.09 5.23
CA ASN A 375 -18.67 -5.71 6.55
C ASN A 375 -18.16 -6.91 7.36
N GLY A 376 -17.89 -8.07 6.74
CA GLY A 376 -17.45 -9.30 7.40
C GLY A 376 -18.53 -10.08 8.16
N LEU A 377 -19.79 -9.61 8.17
CA LEU A 377 -20.91 -10.34 8.79
C LEU A 377 -21.38 -11.53 7.94
N GLU A 378 -21.84 -12.58 8.62
CA GLU A 378 -22.64 -13.62 7.98
C GLU A 378 -23.95 -13.03 7.44
N GLY A 379 -24.44 -13.55 6.31
CA GLY A 379 -25.55 -12.94 5.60
C GLY A 379 -26.74 -13.89 5.46
N SER A 380 -27.85 -13.59 6.14
CA SER A 380 -29.18 -13.98 5.66
C SER A 380 -29.62 -13.03 4.55
N VAL A 381 -30.24 -13.56 3.50
CA VAL A 381 -30.72 -12.76 2.36
C VAL A 381 -32.18 -12.40 2.57
N GLN A 382 -32.49 -11.12 2.44
CA GLN A 382 -33.86 -10.60 2.40
C GLN A 382 -34.17 -10.11 0.99
N TRP A 383 -35.30 -10.54 0.43
CA TRP A 383 -35.78 -10.08 -0.87
C TRP A 383 -36.82 -8.98 -0.68
N SER A 384 -36.66 -7.84 -1.33
CA SER A 384 -37.60 -6.72 -1.24
C SER A 384 -37.73 -5.99 -2.56
N LEU A 385 -38.96 -5.82 -3.05
CA LEU A 385 -39.27 -5.17 -4.33
C LEU A 385 -38.83 -3.70 -4.44
N ARG A 386 -38.28 -3.12 -3.36
CA ARG A 386 -37.64 -1.82 -3.40
C ARG A 386 -36.45 -1.88 -4.37
N CYS A 387 -36.59 -1.21 -5.51
CA CYS A 387 -35.51 -1.08 -6.48
C CYS A 387 -34.27 -0.46 -5.80
N PRO A 388 -33.08 -1.07 -5.96
CA PRO A 388 -31.84 -0.46 -5.52
C PRO A 388 -31.65 0.90 -6.19
N ALA A 389 -31.29 1.93 -5.43
CA ALA A 389 -30.86 3.19 -5.99
C ALA A 389 -29.51 2.98 -6.69
N LEU A 390 -29.33 3.60 -7.87
CA LEU A 390 -28.02 3.66 -8.48
C LEU A 390 -27.08 4.42 -7.54
N PRO A 391 -25.97 3.83 -7.11
CA PRO A 391 -25.07 4.53 -6.22
C PRO A 391 -24.47 5.74 -6.93
N PRO A 392 -24.23 6.86 -6.22
CA PRO A 392 -23.60 8.05 -6.81
C PRO A 392 -22.28 7.76 -7.53
N ALA A 393 -21.55 6.73 -7.11
CA ALA A 393 -20.27 6.35 -7.73
C ALA A 393 -20.37 5.33 -8.88
N PHE A 394 -21.57 4.96 -9.33
CA PHE A 394 -21.71 4.02 -10.46
C PHE A 394 -21.03 4.54 -11.74
N LEU A 395 -21.18 5.83 -12.06
CA LEU A 395 -20.50 6.46 -13.20
C LEU A 395 -18.97 6.43 -13.04
N PHE A 396 -18.49 6.56 -11.81
CA PHE A 396 -17.06 6.44 -11.51
C PHE A 396 -16.55 5.01 -11.75
N SER A 397 -17.29 4.01 -11.27
CA SER A 397 -17.02 2.59 -11.50
C SER A 397 -16.98 2.24 -13.00
N ILE A 398 -17.89 2.81 -13.81
CA ILE A 398 -17.84 2.71 -15.28
C ILE A 398 -16.54 3.29 -15.82
N ARG A 399 -16.23 4.56 -15.49
CA ARG A 399 -15.04 5.26 -15.97
C ARG A 399 -13.76 4.48 -15.69
N GLU A 400 -13.58 4.03 -14.44
CA GLU A 400 -12.42 3.24 -14.06
C GLU A 400 -12.40 1.91 -14.79
N THR A 401 -13.52 1.19 -14.87
CA THR A 401 -13.51 -0.08 -15.58
C THR A 401 -13.14 0.08 -17.06
N VAL A 402 -13.66 1.11 -17.73
CA VAL A 402 -13.32 1.45 -19.12
C VAL A 402 -11.84 1.78 -19.26
N ASN A 403 -11.31 2.69 -18.42
CA ASN A 403 -9.90 3.07 -18.45
C ASN A 403 -8.98 1.85 -18.26
N HIS A 404 -9.29 1.01 -17.27
CA HIS A 404 -8.48 -0.17 -16.94
C HIS A 404 -8.58 -1.27 -18.00
N THR A 405 -9.75 -1.44 -18.60
CA THR A 405 -9.96 -2.35 -19.74
C THR A 405 -9.13 -1.89 -20.93
N TRP A 406 -9.14 -0.59 -21.21
CA TRP A 406 -8.34 0.02 -22.26
C TRP A 406 -6.83 -0.17 -22.04
N TYR A 407 -6.35 0.05 -20.82
CA TYR A 407 -4.96 -0.20 -20.46
C TYR A 407 -4.58 -1.69 -20.66
N ALA A 408 -5.42 -2.62 -20.21
CA ALA A 408 -5.19 -4.05 -20.40
C ALA A 408 -5.14 -4.43 -21.90
N LEU A 409 -6.06 -3.90 -22.72
CA LEU A 409 -6.07 -4.14 -24.18
C LEU A 409 -4.81 -3.61 -24.85
N ARG A 410 -4.39 -2.38 -24.52
CA ARG A 410 -3.13 -1.81 -25.03
C ARG A 410 -1.92 -2.63 -24.63
N GLY A 411 -1.90 -3.18 -23.42
CA GLY A 411 -0.86 -4.10 -22.93
C GLY A 411 -0.86 -5.49 -23.56
N GLY A 412 -1.79 -5.81 -24.47
CA GLY A 412 -1.96 -7.17 -25.01
C GLY A 412 -2.62 -8.16 -24.05
N TYR A 413 -3.11 -7.70 -22.90
CA TYR A 413 -3.78 -8.52 -21.88
C TYR A 413 -5.28 -8.69 -22.19
N ILE A 414 -5.60 -9.25 -23.36
CA ILE A 414 -6.98 -9.43 -23.83
C ILE A 414 -7.84 -10.20 -22.81
N ARG A 415 -7.28 -11.26 -22.22
CA ARG A 415 -7.98 -12.05 -21.18
C ARG A 415 -8.32 -11.21 -19.95
N GLU A 416 -7.42 -10.35 -19.50
CA GLU A 416 -7.67 -9.45 -18.37
C GLU A 416 -8.78 -8.44 -18.73
N ALA A 417 -8.71 -7.84 -19.92
CA ALA A 417 -9.72 -6.90 -20.41
C ALA A 417 -11.11 -7.54 -20.50
N VAL A 418 -11.22 -8.72 -21.11
CA VAL A 418 -12.48 -9.48 -21.21
C VAL A 418 -12.99 -9.84 -19.83
N LEU A 419 -12.13 -10.34 -18.94
CA LEU A 419 -12.52 -10.68 -17.58
C LEU A 419 -13.05 -9.45 -16.85
N ARG A 420 -12.36 -8.30 -16.90
CA ARG A 420 -12.80 -7.04 -16.27
C ARG A 420 -14.15 -6.56 -16.80
N MET A 421 -14.37 -6.62 -18.12
CA MET A 421 -15.65 -6.23 -18.71
C MET A 421 -16.78 -7.19 -18.34
N TRP A 422 -16.56 -8.50 -18.48
CA TRP A 422 -17.54 -9.51 -18.10
C TRP A 422 -17.96 -9.36 -16.65
N ARG A 423 -16.97 -9.18 -15.78
CA ARG A 423 -17.09 -8.90 -14.36
C ARG A 423 -17.99 -7.69 -14.10
N PHE A 424 -17.65 -6.54 -14.68
CA PHE A 424 -18.45 -5.32 -14.57
C PHE A 424 -19.89 -5.49 -15.10
N VAL A 425 -20.09 -6.15 -16.24
CA VAL A 425 -21.44 -6.43 -16.79
C VAL A 425 -22.24 -7.30 -15.84
N ARG A 426 -21.64 -8.36 -15.29
CA ARG A 426 -22.28 -9.20 -14.27
C ARG A 426 -22.69 -8.39 -13.06
N GLU A 427 -21.85 -7.47 -12.59
CA GLU A 427 -22.19 -6.56 -11.48
C GLU A 427 -23.36 -5.64 -11.83
N CYS A 428 -23.40 -5.09 -13.04
CA CYS A 428 -24.55 -4.29 -13.50
C CYS A 428 -25.86 -5.11 -13.45
N ILE A 429 -25.83 -6.38 -13.83
CA ILE A 429 -27.01 -7.27 -13.74
C ILE A 429 -27.42 -7.49 -12.28
N VAL A 430 -26.46 -7.80 -11.41
CA VAL A 430 -26.72 -8.05 -9.97
C VAL A 430 -27.24 -6.80 -9.27
N MET A 431 -26.86 -5.61 -9.73
CA MET A 431 -27.32 -4.32 -9.20
C MET A 431 -28.83 -4.11 -9.30
N PHE A 432 -29.48 -4.69 -10.30
CA PHE A 432 -30.94 -4.58 -10.44
C PHE A 432 -31.70 -5.67 -9.68
N LEU A 433 -31.01 -6.54 -8.94
CA LEU A 433 -31.67 -7.57 -8.13
C LEU A 433 -32.10 -7.01 -6.77
N PRO A 434 -33.35 -7.28 -6.31
CA PRO A 434 -33.91 -6.81 -5.04
C PRO A 434 -33.35 -7.53 -3.79
N ARG A 435 -32.02 -7.68 -3.71
CA ARG A 435 -31.33 -8.50 -2.69
C ARG A 435 -30.67 -7.64 -1.61
N TYR A 436 -31.15 -7.80 -0.37
CA TYR A 436 -30.67 -7.11 0.82
C TYR A 436 -30.03 -8.10 1.79
N SER A 437 -28.99 -7.68 2.53
CA SER A 437 -28.36 -8.50 3.56
C SER A 437 -27.61 -7.66 4.58
N ALA A 438 -27.51 -8.16 5.81
CA ALA A 438 -26.64 -7.66 6.86
C ALA A 438 -25.19 -7.50 6.39
N ARG A 439 -24.73 -8.49 5.60
CA ARG A 439 -23.40 -8.52 4.97
C ARG A 439 -23.09 -7.26 4.16
N TYR A 440 -24.12 -6.71 3.51
CA TYR A 440 -24.06 -5.50 2.70
C TYR A 440 -24.75 -4.32 3.41
N GLY A 441 -24.93 -4.42 4.73
CA GLY A 441 -25.62 -3.42 5.54
C GLY A 441 -24.70 -2.40 6.19
N LYS A 442 -25.27 -1.26 6.59
CA LYS A 442 -24.55 -0.19 7.29
C LYS A 442 -24.38 -0.60 8.74
N VAL A 443 -23.16 -0.83 9.20
CA VAL A 443 -22.91 -1.00 10.63
C VAL A 443 -23.04 0.36 11.29
N SER A 444 -24.02 0.52 12.17
CA SER A 444 -24.22 1.76 12.94
C SER A 444 -23.41 1.78 14.21
N SER A 445 -23.22 0.61 14.85
CA SER A 445 -22.34 0.42 16.00
C SER A 445 -22.06 -1.06 16.22
N PHE A 446 -21.03 -1.34 17.01
CA PHE A 446 -20.80 -2.66 17.60
C PHE A 446 -20.26 -2.51 19.02
N ALA A 447 -20.46 -3.54 19.84
CA ALA A 447 -19.96 -3.57 21.22
C ALA A 447 -19.64 -5.00 21.64
N LEU A 448 -18.50 -5.18 22.32
CA LEU A 448 -18.13 -6.44 22.94
C LEU A 448 -18.90 -6.61 24.26
N LYS A 449 -19.51 -7.77 24.46
CA LYS A 449 -20.22 -8.17 25.68
C LYS A 449 -19.84 -9.60 26.06
N GLY A 450 -18.87 -9.72 26.97
CA GLY A 450 -18.27 -11.02 27.30
C GLY A 450 -17.63 -11.64 26.06
N ASP A 451 -17.98 -12.89 25.76
CA ASP A 451 -17.48 -13.64 24.59
C ASP A 451 -18.35 -13.45 23.34
N SER A 452 -19.12 -12.36 23.28
CA SER A 452 -19.99 -12.06 22.15
C SER A 452 -19.83 -10.63 21.66
N LEU A 453 -19.86 -10.44 20.34
CA LEU A 453 -19.91 -9.14 19.69
C LEU A 453 -21.35 -8.84 19.25
N GLU A 454 -21.97 -7.80 19.83
CA GLU A 454 -23.24 -7.28 19.36
C GLU A 454 -23.01 -6.24 18.27
N VAL A 455 -23.62 -6.42 17.10
CA VAL A 455 -23.51 -5.51 15.95
C VAL A 455 -24.90 -5.00 15.59
N LEU A 456 -25.05 -3.69 15.51
CA LEU A 456 -26.23 -3.05 14.95
C LEU A 456 -25.97 -2.73 13.48
N VAL A 457 -26.81 -3.27 12.60
CA VAL A 457 -26.65 -3.12 11.16
C VAL A 457 -27.97 -2.79 10.49
N SER A 458 -27.98 -1.83 9.58
CA SER A 458 -29.10 -1.64 8.66
C SER A 458 -28.84 -2.42 7.39
N SER A 459 -29.57 -3.52 7.20
CA SER A 459 -29.47 -4.38 6.02
C SER A 459 -29.48 -3.56 4.73
N GLY A 460 -28.57 -3.86 3.81
CA GLY A 460 -28.39 -3.09 2.59
C GLY A 460 -28.21 -3.98 1.38
N THR A 461 -28.28 -3.37 0.20
CA THR A 461 -27.78 -4.00 -1.03
C THR A 461 -26.28 -3.81 -1.12
N LYS A 462 -25.62 -4.62 -1.94
CA LYS A 462 -24.20 -4.47 -2.31
C LYS A 462 -23.86 -3.05 -2.83
N TYR A 463 -24.88 -2.30 -3.27
CA TYR A 463 -24.75 -0.98 -3.88
C TYR A 463 -25.20 0.15 -2.93
N GLY A 464 -25.33 -0.15 -1.63
CA GLY A 464 -25.55 0.85 -0.58
C GLY A 464 -27.01 1.27 -0.38
N THR A 465 -27.97 0.62 -1.04
CA THR A 465 -29.40 0.89 -0.76
C THR A 465 -29.79 0.23 0.55
N LEU A 466 -30.17 1.02 1.56
CA LEU A 466 -30.54 0.52 2.88
C LEU A 466 -32.04 0.20 2.98
N LEU A 467 -32.37 -0.90 3.67
CA LEU A 467 -33.75 -1.29 3.95
C LEU A 467 -34.38 -0.45 5.09
N GLY A 468 -33.59 0.39 5.78
CA GLY A 468 -34.03 1.34 6.81
C GLY A 468 -34.38 0.73 8.16
N LYS A 469 -34.50 -0.60 8.25
CA LYS A 469 -34.63 -1.33 9.51
C LYS A 469 -33.25 -1.73 10.02
N GLU A 470 -32.96 -1.42 11.28
CA GLU A 470 -31.79 -1.97 11.96
C GLU A 470 -32.10 -3.36 12.50
N GLU A 471 -31.14 -4.26 12.37
CA GLU A 471 -31.13 -5.59 12.96
C GLU A 471 -29.93 -5.70 13.91
N ARG A 472 -30.14 -6.40 15.02
CA ARG A 472 -29.07 -6.73 15.97
C ARG A 472 -28.56 -8.13 15.68
N ILE A 473 -27.27 -8.24 15.42
CA ILE A 473 -26.57 -9.50 15.20
C ILE A 473 -25.66 -9.75 16.39
N THR A 474 -25.64 -10.99 16.87
CA THR A 474 -24.72 -11.44 17.93
C THR A 474 -23.78 -12.46 17.33
N ILE A 475 -22.48 -12.20 17.41
CA ILE A 475 -21.42 -13.10 16.95
C ILE A 475 -20.74 -13.67 18.19
N ASN A 476 -20.70 -14.99 18.32
CA ASN A 476 -19.93 -15.64 19.38
C ASN A 476 -18.46 -15.70 18.93
N LEU A 477 -17.55 -15.29 19.81
CA LEU A 477 -16.11 -15.22 19.54
C LEU A 477 -15.38 -16.49 19.93
#